data_AF-A0A7S2D8K8-F1
#
_entry.id   AF-A0A7S2D8K8-F1
#
_cell.length_a   1.000
_cell.length_b   1.000
_cell.length_c   1.000
_cell.angle_alpha   90.00
_cell.angle_beta   90.00
_cell.angle_gamma   90.00
#
_symmetry.space_group_name_H-M   'P 1'
#
loop_
_entity.id
_entity.type
_entity.pdbx_description
1 polymer ?
#
loop_
_entity_poly.entity_id
_entity_poly.type
_entity_poly.pdbx_seq_one_letter_code
_entity_poly.pdbx_strand_id
1 'polypeptide(L)'
;VGGARTALFNWLFTKSQGGEMVLRVEDTDIARSTAESEEAILEGLRWCGLSWDEGPDVGGGHGPYRQSERISAGIYQEQLEKLVRGGHAYRCFLTPEELDEMRAEAERNEQAFVVDSPWARASEAEVQKMLDSGAPYVYRFRIPPD
;
A
#
# COMPACT_ATOMS: atom_id res chain seq x y z
N VAL A 1 -14.75 -14.89 -8.55
CA VAL A 1 -16.13 -14.37 -8.36
C VAL A 1 -16.17 -13.06 -7.56
N GLY A 2 -15.51 -12.97 -6.40
CA GLY A 2 -15.52 -11.75 -5.55
C GLY A 2 -15.07 -10.46 -6.25
N GLY A 3 -13.90 -10.47 -6.90
CA GLY A 3 -13.35 -9.29 -7.60
C GLY A 3 -14.24 -8.80 -8.75
N ALA A 4 -14.75 -9.70 -9.59
CA ALA A 4 -15.65 -9.37 -10.68
C ALA A 4 -16.96 -8.72 -10.20
N ARG A 5 -17.51 -9.15 -9.05
CA ARG A 5 -18.70 -8.53 -8.44
C ARG A 5 -18.44 -7.08 -8.04
N THR A 6 -17.30 -6.80 -7.40
CA THR A 6 -16.93 -5.42 -7.02
C THR A 6 -16.74 -4.55 -8.26
N ALA A 7 -16.09 -5.05 -9.30
CA ALA A 7 -15.93 -4.33 -10.56
C ALA A 7 -17.28 -4.00 -11.21
N LEU A 8 -18.19 -4.98 -11.28
CA LEU A 8 -19.55 -4.80 -11.81
C LEU A 8 -20.33 -3.73 -11.02
N PHE A 9 -20.24 -3.72 -9.70
CA PHE A 9 -20.95 -2.73 -8.88
C PHE A 9 -20.43 -1.32 -9.08
N ASN A 10 -19.11 -1.14 -9.14
CA ASN A 10 -18.53 0.17 -9.46
C ASN A 10 -18.93 0.63 -10.87
N TRP A 11 -18.90 -0.28 -11.85
CA TRP A 11 -19.31 0.03 -13.23
C TRP A 11 -20.79 0.41 -13.32
N LEU A 12 -21.70 -0.34 -12.68
CA LEU A 12 -23.13 0.00 -12.66
C LEU A 12 -23.37 1.34 -11.95
N PHE A 13 -22.66 1.59 -10.86
CA PHE A 13 -22.74 2.84 -10.14
C PHE A 13 -22.31 4.02 -11.02
N THR A 14 -21.16 3.94 -11.68
CA THR A 14 -20.68 5.02 -12.57
C THR A 14 -21.64 5.25 -13.73
N LYS A 15 -22.17 4.20 -14.37
CA LYS A 15 -23.21 4.35 -15.41
C LYS A 15 -24.49 5.00 -14.90
N SER A 16 -24.90 4.73 -13.66
CA SER A 16 -26.11 5.34 -13.08
C SER A 16 -25.93 6.83 -12.74
N GLN A 17 -24.70 7.25 -12.44
CA GLN A 17 -24.39 8.62 -12.01
C GLN A 17 -23.77 9.48 -13.13
N GLY A 18 -23.46 8.90 -14.30
CA GLY A 18 -22.68 9.58 -15.34
C GLY A 18 -21.24 9.88 -14.91
N GLY A 19 -20.67 9.05 -14.04
CA GLY A 19 -19.29 9.17 -13.57
C GLY A 19 -18.31 8.37 -14.42
N GLU A 20 -17.03 8.45 -14.06
CA GLU A 20 -15.92 7.75 -14.71
C GLU A 20 -15.52 6.49 -13.93
N MET A 21 -15.32 5.39 -14.64
CA MET A 21 -14.78 4.14 -14.11
C MET A 21 -13.26 4.14 -14.27
N VAL A 22 -12.52 4.09 -13.16
CA VAL A 22 -11.05 4.06 -13.16
C VAL A 22 -10.55 2.68 -12.74
N LEU A 23 -9.70 2.07 -13.56
CA LEU A 23 -9.00 0.83 -13.22
C LEU A 23 -7.56 1.10 -12.79
N ARG A 24 -7.17 0.56 -11.63
CA ARG A 24 -5.81 0.70 -11.09
C ARG A 24 -5.25 -0.66 -10.71
N VAL A 25 -4.01 -0.92 -11.13
CA VAL A 25 -3.31 -2.17 -10.86
C VAL A 25 -2.50 -2.01 -9.57
N GLU A 26 -2.81 -2.84 -8.58
CA GLU A 26 -2.16 -2.86 -7.26
C GLU A 26 -0.99 -3.86 -7.25
N ASP A 27 0.08 -3.53 -7.99
CA ASP A 27 1.24 -4.40 -8.24
C ASP A 27 2.48 -4.10 -7.36
N THR A 28 2.27 -3.53 -6.17
CA THR A 28 3.39 -3.18 -5.28
C THR A 28 4.10 -4.40 -4.67
N ASP A 29 3.46 -5.57 -4.67
CA ASP A 29 4.07 -6.83 -4.28
C ASP A 29 4.54 -7.61 -5.52
N ILE A 30 5.79 -7.34 -5.92
CA ILE A 30 6.41 -7.88 -7.14
C ILE A 30 6.47 -9.42 -7.10
N ALA A 31 6.56 -10.04 -5.92
CA ALA A 31 6.63 -11.49 -5.80
C ALA A 31 5.29 -12.18 -6.14
N ARG A 32 4.17 -11.45 -6.01
CA ARG A 32 2.82 -11.96 -6.24
C ARG A 32 2.15 -11.40 -7.50
N SER A 33 2.67 -10.31 -8.05
CA SER A 33 2.07 -9.61 -9.19
C SER A 33 2.89 -9.84 -10.46
N THR A 34 2.38 -10.69 -11.36
CA THR A 34 2.99 -10.94 -12.67
C THR A 34 2.22 -10.24 -13.79
N ALA A 35 2.90 -9.93 -14.90
CA ALA A 35 2.26 -9.31 -16.06
C ALA A 35 1.15 -10.19 -16.65
N GLU A 36 1.31 -11.52 -16.61
CA GLU A 36 0.28 -12.47 -17.06
C GLU A 36 -0.96 -12.43 -16.16
N SER A 37 -0.76 -12.22 -14.86
CA SER A 37 -1.86 -12.08 -13.90
C SER A 37 -2.63 -10.78 -14.13
N GLU A 38 -1.94 -9.68 -14.43
CA GLU A 38 -2.57 -8.42 -14.83
C GLU A 38 -3.41 -8.61 -16.11
N GLU A 39 -2.81 -9.16 -17.18
CA GLU A 39 -3.50 -9.35 -18.46
C GLU A 39 -4.75 -10.22 -18.30
N ALA A 40 -4.65 -11.34 -17.58
CA ALA A 40 -5.79 -12.22 -17.32
C ALA A 40 -6.94 -11.51 -16.58
N ILE A 41 -6.63 -10.55 -15.69
CA ILE A 41 -7.63 -9.72 -15.03
C ILE A 41 -8.29 -8.77 -16.03
N LEU A 42 -7.51 -8.08 -16.86
CA LEU A 42 -8.03 -7.13 -17.86
C LEU A 42 -8.94 -7.84 -18.88
N GLU A 43 -8.49 -8.97 -19.41
CA GLU A 43 -9.27 -9.79 -20.33
C GLU A 43 -10.56 -10.31 -19.68
N GLY A 44 -10.47 -10.80 -18.44
CA GLY A 44 -11.64 -11.29 -17.70
C GLY A 44 -12.70 -10.21 -17.45
N LEU A 45 -12.27 -8.97 -17.15
CA LEU A 45 -13.18 -7.84 -16.99
C LEU A 45 -13.83 -7.44 -18.32
N ARG A 46 -13.06 -7.39 -19.41
CA ARG A 46 -13.57 -7.12 -20.76
C ARG A 46 -14.55 -8.18 -21.24
N TRP A 47 -14.26 -9.45 -20.97
CA TRP A 47 -15.16 -10.58 -21.27
C TRP A 47 -16.50 -10.44 -20.55
N CYS A 48 -16.50 -9.92 -19.32
CA CYS A 48 -17.73 -9.58 -18.59
C CYS A 48 -18.46 -8.35 -19.16
N GLY A 49 -17.96 -7.71 -20.22
CA GLY A 49 -18.51 -6.48 -20.79
C GLY A 49 -18.21 -5.23 -19.97
N LEU A 50 -17.25 -5.29 -19.05
CA LEU A 50 -16.86 -4.15 -18.23
C LEU A 50 -15.75 -3.37 -18.92
N SER A 51 -15.95 -2.06 -19.05
CA SER A 51 -14.97 -1.12 -19.57
C SER A 51 -14.66 -0.06 -18.52
N TRP A 52 -13.50 0.57 -18.65
CA TRP A 52 -13.06 1.69 -17.81
C TRP A 52 -12.69 2.88 -18.69
N ASP A 53 -12.91 4.07 -18.15
CA ASP A 53 -12.65 5.36 -18.81
C ASP A 53 -11.18 5.77 -18.59
N GLU A 54 -10.60 5.38 -17.45
CA GLU A 54 -9.17 5.50 -17.17
C GLU A 54 -8.56 4.17 -16.73
N GLY A 55 -7.32 3.87 -17.14
CA GLY A 55 -6.69 2.61 -16.78
C GLY A 55 -5.28 2.40 -17.31
N PRO A 56 -4.66 1.25 -16.99
CA PRO A 56 -3.26 0.94 -17.31
C PRO A 56 -2.97 0.80 -18.82
N ASP A 57 -4.00 0.55 -19.61
CA ASP A 57 -3.98 0.31 -21.06
C ASP A 57 -4.59 1.45 -21.88
N VAL A 58 -5.58 2.17 -21.32
CA VAL A 58 -6.27 3.28 -21.99
C VAL A 58 -5.74 4.66 -21.60
N GLY A 59 -4.91 4.75 -20.54
CA GLY A 59 -4.41 6.01 -20.01
C GLY A 59 -5.49 6.77 -19.22
N GLY A 60 -5.30 8.09 -19.08
CA GLY A 60 -6.21 8.96 -18.33
C GLY A 60 -5.46 10.12 -17.67
N GLY A 61 -6.20 11.03 -17.01
CA GLY A 61 -5.64 12.26 -16.45
C GLY A 61 -4.79 12.05 -15.19
N HIS A 62 -4.92 10.88 -14.55
CA HIS A 62 -4.34 10.57 -13.25
C HIS A 62 -3.30 9.44 -13.27
N GLY A 63 -2.86 9.05 -14.46
CA GLY A 63 -1.80 8.06 -14.64
C GLY A 63 -0.49 8.44 -13.92
N PRO A 64 0.43 7.48 -13.72
CA PRO A 64 0.33 6.07 -14.13
C PRO A 64 -0.69 5.27 -13.29
N TYR A 65 -1.29 4.23 -13.88
CA TYR A 65 -2.32 3.39 -13.24
C TYR A 65 -1.78 2.06 -12.69
N ARG A 66 -0.49 1.75 -12.89
CA ARG A 66 0.21 0.71 -12.13
C ARG A 66 0.91 1.33 -10.93
N GLN A 67 0.75 0.77 -9.74
CA GLN A 67 1.38 1.34 -8.54
C GLN A 67 2.92 1.23 -8.61
N SER A 68 3.48 0.20 -9.23
CA SER A 68 4.94 0.07 -9.44
C SER A 68 5.53 1.22 -10.26
N GLU A 69 4.83 1.67 -11.29
CA GLU A 69 5.20 2.83 -12.11
C GLU A 69 5.15 4.12 -11.29
N ARG A 70 4.20 4.23 -10.36
CA ARG A 70 4.08 5.37 -9.43
C ARG A 70 5.17 5.38 -8.35
N ILE A 71 5.64 4.20 -7.93
CA ILE A 71 6.84 4.07 -7.08
C ILE A 71 8.04 4.59 -7.85
N SER A 72 8.22 4.13 -9.09
CA SER A 72 9.34 4.54 -9.95
C SER A 72 9.31 6.03 -10.28
N ALA A 73 8.12 6.63 -10.38
CA ALA A 73 7.93 8.06 -10.56
C ALA A 73 8.15 8.90 -9.28
N GLY A 74 8.45 8.28 -8.14
CA GLY A 74 8.73 8.97 -6.88
C GLY A 74 7.50 9.55 -6.17
N ILE A 75 6.28 9.26 -6.63
CA ILE A 75 5.03 9.85 -6.11
C ILE A 75 4.87 9.52 -4.62
N TYR A 76 5.09 8.26 -4.22
CA TYR A 76 4.95 7.86 -2.82
C TYR A 76 6.08 8.39 -1.94
N GLN A 77 7.30 8.52 -2.48
CA GLN A 77 8.42 9.07 -1.74
C GLN A 77 8.13 10.52 -1.33
N GLU A 78 7.56 11.33 -2.25
CA GLU A 78 7.15 12.70 -1.94
C GLU A 78 6.09 12.75 -0.84
N GLN A 79 5.07 11.88 -0.88
CA GLN A 79 4.02 11.86 0.15
C GLN A 79 4.55 11.34 1.49
N LEU A 80 5.45 10.36 1.46
CA LEU A 80 6.11 9.82 2.63
C LEU A 80 6.94 10.89 3.35
N GLU A 81 7.70 11.71 2.61
CA GLU A 81 8.46 12.81 3.19
C GLU A 81 7.57 13.84 3.88
N LYS A 82 6.40 14.15 3.31
CA LYS A 82 5.41 15.02 3.96
C LYS A 82 4.90 14.40 5.26
N LEU A 83 4.60 13.10 5.27
CA LEU A 83 4.12 12.38 6.45
C LEU A 83 5.18 12.34 7.56
N VAL A 84 6.44 12.05 7.21
CA VAL A 84 7.55 12.02 8.18
C VAL A 84 7.80 13.41 8.74
N ARG A 85 7.86 14.44 7.88
CA ARG A 85 8.04 15.84 8.31
C ARG A 85 6.89 16.34 9.19
N GLY A 86 5.66 15.90 8.92
CA GLY A 86 4.48 16.18 9.73
C GLY A 86 4.38 15.35 11.01
N GLY A 87 5.33 14.45 11.28
CA GLY A 87 5.29 13.57 12.46
C GLY A 87 4.25 12.45 12.38
N HIS A 88 3.59 12.26 11.23
CA HIS A 88 2.57 11.23 10.99
C HIS A 88 3.15 9.87 10.60
N ALA A 89 4.44 9.81 10.28
CA ALA A 89 5.18 8.57 10.06
C ALA A 89 6.56 8.63 10.72
N TYR A 90 7.10 7.48 11.06
CA TYR A 90 8.42 7.35 11.67
C TYR A 90 9.17 6.13 11.13
N ARG A 91 10.51 6.15 11.25
CA ARG A 91 11.36 5.01 10.89
C ARG A 91 11.35 4.00 12.03
N CYS A 92 11.08 2.74 11.71
CA CYS A 92 11.05 1.63 12.64
C CYS A 92 12.12 0.63 12.26
N PHE A 93 13.04 0.36 13.19
CA PHE A 93 14.15 -0.57 13.01
C PHE A 93 13.91 -1.92 13.70
N LEU A 94 12.66 -2.23 14.05
CA LEU A 94 12.32 -3.54 14.58
C LEU A 94 12.67 -4.64 13.56
N THR A 95 13.39 -5.66 14.01
CA THR A 95 13.76 -6.80 13.15
C THR A 95 12.57 -7.74 12.97
N PRO A 96 12.59 -8.62 11.94
CA PRO A 96 11.59 -9.67 11.80
C PRO A 96 11.47 -10.55 13.05
N GLU A 97 12.59 -10.88 13.70
CA GLU A 97 12.64 -11.69 14.92
C GLU A 97 11.95 -10.97 16.09
N GLU A 98 12.23 -9.68 16.30
CA GLU A 98 11.56 -8.89 17.34
C GLU A 98 10.04 -8.82 17.09
N LEU A 99 9.62 -8.68 15.82
CA LEU A 99 8.20 -8.69 15.45
C LEU A 99 7.54 -10.06 15.69
N ASP A 100 8.26 -11.15 15.48
CA ASP A 100 7.77 -12.51 15.72
C ASP A 100 7.65 -12.79 17.23
N GLU A 101 8.59 -12.30 18.03
CA GLU A 101 8.52 -12.35 19.50
C GLU A 101 7.31 -11.58 20.03
N MET A 102 7.08 -10.35 19.55
CA MET A 102 5.91 -9.55 19.91
C MET A 102 4.59 -10.25 19.50
N ARG A 103 4.55 -10.93 18.34
CA ARG A 103 3.38 -11.73 17.93
C ARG A 103 3.13 -12.89 18.87
N ALA A 104 4.18 -13.64 19.18
CA ALA A 104 4.08 -14.80 20.07
C ALA A 104 3.65 -14.38 21.49
N GLU A 105 4.07 -13.20 21.96
CA GLU A 105 3.60 -12.65 23.24
C GLU A 105 2.11 -12.26 23.21
N ALA A 106 1.67 -11.55 22.15
CA ALA A 106 0.26 -11.22 22.00
C ALA A 106 -0.62 -12.48 21.95
N GLU A 107 -0.17 -13.52 21.25
CA GLU A 107 -0.87 -14.81 21.20
C GLU A 107 -0.92 -15.51 22.57
N ARG A 108 0.19 -15.57 23.30
CA ARG A 108 0.22 -16.13 24.68
C ARG A 108 -0.73 -15.41 25.63
N ASN A 109 -0.94 -14.11 25.40
CA ASN A 109 -1.82 -13.28 26.21
C ASN A 109 -3.25 -13.21 25.68
N GLU A 110 -3.59 -13.94 24.60
CA GLU A 110 -4.88 -13.91 23.91
C GLU A 110 -5.31 -12.49 23.48
N GLN A 111 -4.33 -11.66 23.11
CA GLN A 111 -4.52 -10.27 22.69
C GLN A 111 -4.38 -10.11 21.17
N ALA A 112 -5.06 -9.11 20.63
CA ALA A 112 -4.85 -8.70 19.24
C ALA A 112 -3.41 -8.20 19.07
N PHE A 113 -2.71 -8.69 18.05
CA PHE A 113 -1.37 -8.23 17.75
C PHE A 113 -1.38 -6.79 17.24
N VAL A 114 -0.75 -5.90 18.01
CA VAL A 114 -0.52 -4.50 17.64
C VAL A 114 0.96 -4.22 17.77
N VAL A 115 1.55 -3.59 16.75
CA VAL A 115 2.96 -3.19 16.80
C VAL A 115 3.08 -1.88 17.58
N ASP A 116 3.36 -1.97 18.87
CA ASP A 116 3.85 -0.82 19.66
C ASP A 116 5.37 -0.70 19.51
N SER A 117 5.80 0.07 18.51
CA SER A 117 7.22 0.21 18.23
C SER A 117 7.85 1.27 19.16
N PRO A 118 8.93 0.94 19.90
CA PRO A 118 9.64 1.95 20.70
C PRO A 118 10.21 3.08 19.82
N TRP A 119 10.47 2.79 18.54
CA TRP A 119 10.92 3.77 17.55
C TRP A 119 9.92 4.89 17.27
N ALA A 120 8.64 4.72 17.64
CA ALA A 120 7.68 5.81 17.59
C ALA A 120 8.07 6.97 18.52
N ARG A 121 8.85 6.68 19.58
CA ARG A 121 9.25 7.65 20.62
C ARG A 121 10.76 7.90 20.62
N ALA A 122 11.50 7.29 19.70
CA ALA A 122 12.95 7.46 19.60
C ALA A 122 13.31 8.91 19.29
N SER A 123 14.40 9.37 19.90
CA SER A 123 15.03 10.65 19.61
C SER A 123 15.68 10.65 18.23
N GLU A 124 15.88 11.84 17.67
CA GLU A 124 16.60 12.00 16.39
C GLU A 124 18.01 11.41 16.45
N ALA A 125 18.69 11.50 17.60
CA ALA A 125 20.02 10.93 17.80
C ALA A 125 20.03 9.39 17.73
N GLU A 126 19.02 8.73 18.31
CA GLU A 126 18.88 7.28 18.23
C GLU A 126 18.59 6.83 16.81
N VAL A 127 17.70 7.54 16.11
CA VAL A 127 17.38 7.26 14.70
C VAL A 127 18.63 7.46 13.83
N GLN A 128 19.38 8.54 14.02
CA GLN A 128 20.58 8.83 13.23
C GLN A 128 21.65 7.75 13.44
N LYS A 129 21.86 7.29 14.67
CA LYS A 129 22.79 6.19 14.97
C LYS A 129 22.45 4.91 14.19
N MET A 130 21.16 4.59 14.06
CA MET A 130 20.72 3.42 13.28
C MET A 130 20.86 3.61 11.78
N LEU A 131 20.67 4.84 11.28
CA LEU A 131 20.93 5.15 9.88
C LEU A 131 22.42 5.04 9.56
N ASP A 132 23.28 5.55 10.43
CA ASP A 132 24.74 5.50 10.28
C ASP A 132 25.31 4.07 10.33
N SER A 133 24.64 3.18 11.07
CA SER A 133 25.00 1.76 11.10
C SER A 133 24.52 0.96 9.87
N GLY A 134 23.70 1.58 9.02
CA GLY A 134 23.09 0.92 7.87
C GLY A 134 22.00 -0.09 8.25
N ALA A 135 21.41 0.04 9.44
CA ALA A 135 20.35 -0.86 9.89
C ALA A 135 19.13 -0.78 8.94
N PRO A 136 18.56 -1.92 8.53
CA PRO A 136 17.34 -1.93 7.73
C PRO A 136 16.18 -1.37 8.55
N TYR A 137 15.26 -0.69 7.87
CA TYR A 137 14.09 -0.12 8.51
C TYR A 137 12.90 -0.06 7.56
N VAL A 138 11.73 0.10 8.15
CA VAL A 138 10.49 0.42 7.44
C VAL A 138 9.94 1.75 7.96
N TYR A 139 9.09 2.39 7.17
CA TYR A 139 8.27 3.48 7.68
C TYR A 139 6.97 2.91 8.24
N ARG A 140 6.56 3.40 9.41
CA ARG A 140 5.26 3.09 10.01
C ARG A 140 4.48 4.36 10.20
N PHE A 141 3.16 4.28 10.03
CA PHE A 141 2.26 5.36 10.43
C PHE A 141 2.27 5.50 11.95
N ARG A 142 2.25 6.75 12.42
CA ARG A 142 2.05 7.08 13.82
C ARG A 142 0.56 7.00 14.11
N ILE A 143 0.17 6.05 14.94
CA ILE A 143 -1.19 5.96 15.48
C ILE A 143 -1.24 6.86 16.72
N PRO A 144 -2.11 7.89 16.77
CA PRO A 144 -2.30 8.68 17.98
C PRO A 144 -2.78 7.80 19.13
N PRO A 145 -2.37 8.06 20.38
CA PRO A 145 -3.04 7.45 21.53
C PRO A 145 -4.51 7.90 21.56
N ASP A 146 -5.39 7.00 21.99
CA ASP A 146 -6.80 7.29 22.26
C ASP A 146 -6.97 8.35 23.36
#